data_AF-A0A3D2L7A1-F1
#
_entry.id   AF-A0A3D2L7A1-F1
#
_cell.length_a   1.000
_cell.length_b   1.000
_cell.length_c   1.000
_cell.angle_alpha   90.00
_cell.angle_beta   90.00
_cell.angle_gamma   90.00
#
_symmetry.space_group_name_H-M   'P 1'
#
loop_
_entity.id
_entity.type
_entity.pdbx_description
1 polymer ?
#
loop_
_entity_poly.entity_id
_entity_poly.type
_entity_poly.pdbx_seq_one_letter_code
_entity_poly.pdbx_strand_id
1 'polypeptide(L)'
;DVTVWESLAITEWIADWAPTGEVWPEDAAKRAIARAVTSEMHAGFPALRKACPMDIRGRETTPEMTEGLEADIARIQTMWDQMRTEHGDGGPYLFGKWSAADAFYTPVVTRFRTYGLPLTGAAAEYSTAILEDPVFLELEKQAEAEPWWIKYTADGRSSGYLKPEG
;
A
#
# COMPACT_ATOMS: atom_id res chain seq x y z
N ASP A 1 26.04 -1.81 16.35
CA ASP A 1 25.01 -2.18 15.36
C ASP A 1 23.65 -2.32 16.02
N VAL A 2 22.61 -1.76 15.39
CA VAL A 2 21.21 -1.83 15.84
C VAL A 2 20.42 -2.61 14.80
N THR A 3 19.65 -3.61 15.22
CA THR A 3 18.75 -4.37 14.35
C THR A 3 17.31 -3.96 14.63
N VAL A 4 16.58 -3.53 13.60
CA VAL A 4 15.17 -3.12 13.66
C VAL A 4 14.37 -4.00 12.69
N TRP A 5 13.24 -4.57 13.12
CA TRP A 5 12.55 -5.66 12.37
C TRP A 5 11.08 -5.39 12.03
N GLU A 6 10.51 -4.28 12.48
CA GLU A 6 9.14 -3.88 12.14
C GLU A 6 9.15 -2.74 11.12
N SER A 7 8.34 -2.81 10.06
CA SER A 7 8.35 -1.80 8.99
C SER A 7 8.18 -0.39 9.53
N LEU A 8 7.23 -0.18 10.46
CA LEU A 8 7.00 1.14 11.05
C LEU A 8 8.18 1.58 11.94
N ALA A 9 8.79 0.65 12.68
CA ALA A 9 9.98 0.96 13.48
C ALA A 9 11.20 1.28 12.60
N ILE A 10 11.36 0.58 11.47
CA ILE A 10 12.41 0.87 10.46
C ILE A 10 12.18 2.25 9.87
N THR A 11 10.93 2.59 9.51
CA THR A 11 10.58 3.92 9.00
C THR A 11 10.86 5.03 10.00
N GLU A 12 10.51 4.85 11.29
CA GLU A 12 10.85 5.83 12.34
C GLU A 12 12.37 5.93 12.53
N TRP A 13 13.07 4.81 12.51
CA TRP A 13 14.54 4.82 12.57
C TRP A 13 15.14 5.61 11.40
N ILE A 14 14.63 5.46 10.17
CA ILE A 14 15.06 6.29 9.03
C ILE A 14 14.70 7.77 9.25
N ALA A 15 13.53 8.06 9.81
CA ALA A 15 13.07 9.42 10.07
C ALA A 15 13.94 10.19 11.08
N ASP A 16 14.60 9.49 12.02
CA ASP A 16 15.54 10.11 12.95
C ASP A 16 16.81 10.67 12.26
N TRP A 17 17.17 10.14 11.09
CA TRP A 17 18.36 10.54 10.33
C TRP A 17 18.05 11.42 9.12
N ALA A 18 16.84 11.34 8.60
CA ALA A 18 16.41 12.09 7.44
C ALA A 18 16.11 13.56 7.81
N PRO A 19 16.28 14.52 6.87
CA PRO A 19 15.74 15.86 7.05
C PRO A 19 14.23 15.83 7.31
N THR A 20 13.76 16.74 8.17
CA THR A 20 12.33 16.93 8.43
C THR A 20 11.58 17.15 7.12
N GLY A 21 10.46 16.44 6.90
CA GLY A 21 9.67 16.56 5.67
C GLY A 21 10.03 15.56 4.56
N GLU A 22 11.04 14.71 4.77
CA GLU A 22 11.45 13.70 3.76
C GLU A 22 10.79 12.34 3.97
N VAL A 23 10.62 11.87 5.22
CA VAL A 23 9.93 10.60 5.51
C VAL A 23 8.46 10.83 5.83
N TRP A 24 8.18 11.83 6.66
CA TRP A 24 6.85 12.22 7.10
C TRP A 24 6.56 13.66 6.72
N PRO A 25 5.29 14.11 6.68
CA PRO A 25 4.96 15.52 6.47
C PRO A 25 5.76 16.45 7.39
N GLU A 26 6.14 17.63 6.88
CA GLU A 26 6.89 18.63 7.66
C GLU A 26 6.05 19.25 8.78
N ASP A 27 4.76 19.50 8.50
CA ASP A 27 3.81 19.96 9.52
C ASP A 27 3.62 18.89 10.61
N ALA A 28 3.70 19.33 11.88
CA ALA A 28 3.68 18.42 13.02
C ALA A 28 2.33 17.70 13.20
N ALA A 29 1.22 18.38 12.91
CA ALA A 29 -0.11 17.79 13.02
C ALA A 29 -0.36 16.78 11.89
N LYS A 30 -0.08 17.15 10.64
CA LYS A 30 -0.13 16.23 9.49
C LYS A 30 0.76 15.01 9.72
N ARG A 31 1.95 15.18 10.29
CA ARG A 31 2.86 14.08 10.62
C ARG A 31 2.28 13.12 11.66
N ALA A 32 1.63 13.63 12.70
CA ALA A 32 0.97 12.78 13.69
C ALA A 32 -0.17 11.95 13.06
N ILE A 33 -0.96 12.57 12.18
CA ILE A 33 -2.05 11.90 11.46
C ILE A 33 -1.49 10.86 10.48
N ALA A 34 -0.44 11.19 9.72
CA ALA A 34 0.21 10.26 8.80
C ALA A 34 0.72 8.99 9.52
N ARG A 35 1.29 9.14 10.72
CA ARG A 35 1.68 8.00 11.56
C ARG A 35 0.49 7.18 12.04
N ALA A 36 -0.60 7.83 12.45
CA ALA A 36 -1.82 7.14 12.88
C ALA A 36 -2.45 6.33 11.73
N VAL A 37 -2.59 6.93 10.55
CA VAL A 37 -3.09 6.28 9.32
C VAL A 37 -2.19 5.13 8.89
N THR A 38 -0.87 5.28 9.03
CA THR A 38 0.10 4.20 8.76
C THR A 38 -0.03 3.05 9.75
N SER A 39 -0.17 3.36 11.04
CA SER A 39 -0.40 2.36 12.08
C SER A 39 -1.72 1.61 11.90
N GLU A 40 -2.78 2.31 11.46
CA GLU A 40 -4.05 1.68 11.10
C GLU A 40 -3.88 0.73 9.93
N MET A 41 -3.10 1.09 8.89
CA MET A 41 -2.74 0.14 7.85
C MET A 41 -2.12 -1.08 8.52
N HIS A 42 -1.03 -0.93 9.27
CA HIS A 42 -0.27 -2.02 9.86
C HIS A 42 -1.14 -3.02 10.65
N ALA A 43 -2.03 -2.52 11.52
CA ALA A 43 -2.84 -3.35 12.42
C ALA A 43 -4.25 -3.70 11.90
N GLY A 44 -4.73 -3.05 10.84
CA GLY A 44 -6.12 -3.11 10.41
C GLY A 44 -6.41 -4.08 9.27
N PHE A 45 -7.56 -3.90 8.62
CA PHE A 45 -7.97 -4.54 7.36
C PHE A 45 -7.77 -6.08 7.26
N PRO A 46 -8.14 -6.87 8.27
CA PRO A 46 -7.87 -8.30 8.29
C PRO A 46 -8.65 -9.07 7.20
N ALA A 47 -9.87 -8.65 6.86
CA ALA A 47 -10.67 -9.31 5.83
C ALA A 47 -10.08 -9.04 4.45
N LEU A 48 -9.70 -7.79 4.15
CA LEU A 48 -8.99 -7.44 2.92
C LEU A 48 -7.67 -8.21 2.80
N ARG A 49 -6.85 -8.24 3.85
CA ARG A 49 -5.55 -8.93 3.82
C ARG A 49 -5.68 -10.43 3.56
N LYS A 50 -6.75 -11.04 4.09
CA LYS A 50 -7.02 -12.46 3.92
C LYS A 50 -7.59 -12.78 2.54
N ALA A 51 -8.56 -12.01 2.07
CA ALA A 51 -9.23 -12.23 0.79
C ALA A 51 -8.39 -11.79 -0.42
N CYS A 52 -7.55 -10.77 -0.23
CA CYS A 52 -6.74 -10.13 -1.25
C CYS A 52 -5.26 -10.09 -0.81
N PRO A 53 -4.56 -11.23 -0.82
CA PRO A 53 -3.11 -11.22 -0.60
C PRO A 53 -2.42 -10.35 -1.67
N MET A 54 -1.28 -9.75 -1.31
CA MET A 54 -0.59 -8.86 -2.24
C MET A 54 0.23 -9.68 -3.25
N ASP A 55 0.01 -9.39 -4.54
CA ASP A 55 0.78 -9.88 -5.67
C ASP A 55 0.79 -8.80 -6.75
N ILE A 56 1.91 -8.09 -6.92
CA ILE A 56 2.04 -6.98 -7.88
C ILE A 56 1.76 -7.45 -9.32
N ARG A 57 2.18 -8.69 -9.64
CA ARG A 57 2.08 -9.30 -10.98
C ARG A 57 0.70 -9.88 -11.25
N GLY A 58 -0.06 -10.16 -10.20
CA GLY A 58 -1.37 -10.80 -10.29
C GLY A 58 -2.44 -9.93 -10.96
N ARG A 59 -3.37 -10.57 -11.66
CA ARG A 59 -4.66 -10.00 -12.08
C ARG A 59 -5.70 -11.11 -11.89
N GLU A 60 -6.43 -11.03 -10.80
CA GLU A 60 -7.31 -12.07 -10.30
C GLU A 60 -8.78 -11.66 -10.46
N THR A 61 -9.68 -12.65 -10.38
CA THR A 61 -11.11 -12.34 -10.27
C THR A 61 -11.41 -11.69 -8.93
N THR A 62 -12.35 -10.73 -8.94
CA THR A 62 -12.86 -10.12 -7.72
C THR A 62 -13.40 -11.21 -6.77
N PRO A 63 -12.95 -11.25 -5.50
CA PRO A 63 -13.42 -12.23 -4.54
C PRO A 63 -14.88 -11.97 -4.14
N GLU A 64 -15.46 -12.90 -3.39
CA GLU A 64 -16.76 -12.69 -2.75
C GLU A 64 -16.70 -11.46 -1.81
N MET A 65 -17.61 -10.51 -2.02
CA MET A 65 -17.76 -9.32 -1.19
C MET A 65 -18.49 -9.65 0.10
N THR A 66 -17.78 -10.31 1.02
CA THR A 66 -18.27 -10.53 2.39
C THR A 66 -18.42 -9.19 3.11
N GLU A 67 -19.33 -9.10 4.08
CA GLU A 67 -19.55 -7.88 4.89
C GLU A 67 -18.24 -7.33 5.47
N GLY A 68 -17.35 -8.20 5.94
CA GLY A 68 -16.04 -7.78 6.47
C GLY A 68 -15.11 -7.19 5.41
N LEU A 69 -15.11 -7.74 4.19
CA LEU A 69 -14.32 -7.19 3.08
C LEU A 69 -14.87 -5.84 2.63
N GLU A 70 -16.19 -5.73 2.50
CA GLU A 70 -16.86 -4.47 2.14
C GLU A 70 -16.59 -3.38 3.18
N ALA A 71 -16.63 -3.72 4.48
CA ALA A 71 -16.32 -2.80 5.57
C ALA A 71 -14.86 -2.31 5.52
N ASP A 72 -13.90 -3.21 5.28
CA ASP A 72 -12.49 -2.86 5.14
C ASP A 72 -12.26 -1.93 3.93
N ILE A 73 -12.88 -2.23 2.78
CA ILE A 73 -12.81 -1.40 1.58
C ILE A 73 -13.41 -0.02 1.83
N ALA A 74 -14.60 0.05 2.44
CA ALA A 74 -15.28 1.30 2.74
C ALA A 74 -14.47 2.18 3.71
N ARG A 75 -13.81 1.56 4.70
CA ARG A 75 -12.93 2.29 5.64
C ARG A 75 -11.72 2.88 4.91
N ILE A 76 -11.07 2.10 4.04
CA ILE A 76 -9.93 2.57 3.25
C ILE A 76 -10.34 3.73 2.33
N GLN A 77 -11.43 3.57 1.58
CA GLN A 77 -11.92 4.63 0.69
C GLN A 77 -12.21 5.91 1.47
N THR A 78 -13.00 5.82 2.55
CA THR A 78 -13.35 6.98 3.38
C THR A 78 -12.10 7.67 3.93
N MET A 79 -11.13 6.89 4.39
CA MET A 79 -9.89 7.42 4.95
C MET A 79 -9.03 8.10 3.88
N TRP A 80 -8.86 7.50 2.70
CA TRP A 80 -8.11 8.11 1.61
C TRP A 80 -8.79 9.39 1.11
N ASP A 81 -10.11 9.37 0.91
CA ASP A 81 -10.88 10.56 0.54
C ASP A 81 -10.72 11.68 1.57
N GLN A 82 -10.79 11.35 2.87
CA GLN A 82 -10.60 12.31 3.95
C GLN A 82 -9.19 12.91 3.93
N MET A 83 -8.14 12.07 3.87
CA MET A 83 -6.75 12.56 3.86
C MET A 83 -6.47 13.42 2.63
N ARG A 84 -6.95 12.99 1.46
CA ARG A 84 -6.83 13.78 0.22
C ARG A 84 -7.56 15.11 0.32
N THR A 85 -8.74 15.15 0.92
CA THR A 85 -9.55 16.37 1.08
C THR A 85 -8.95 17.34 2.10
N GLU A 86 -8.49 16.85 3.26
CA GLU A 86 -8.04 17.70 4.36
C GLU A 86 -6.54 18.03 4.30
N HIS A 87 -5.74 17.17 3.67
CA HIS A 87 -4.28 17.24 3.74
C HIS A 87 -3.56 17.10 2.39
N GLY A 88 -4.29 16.76 1.32
CA GLY A 88 -3.74 16.46 -0.01
C GLY A 88 -3.24 17.65 -0.82
N ASP A 89 -3.35 18.87 -0.32
CA ASP A 89 -2.82 20.07 -0.98
C ASP A 89 -1.31 19.93 -1.27
N GLY A 90 -0.89 20.30 -2.48
CA GLY A 90 0.52 20.30 -2.88
C GLY A 90 1.01 19.03 -3.59
N GLY A 91 0.12 18.08 -3.90
CA GLY A 91 0.44 16.95 -4.77
C GLY A 91 -0.64 15.87 -4.79
N PRO A 92 -0.40 14.73 -5.47
CA PRO A 92 -1.42 13.71 -5.66
C PRO A 92 -1.50 12.67 -4.52
N TYR A 93 -0.61 12.75 -3.52
CA TYR A 93 -0.48 11.75 -2.45
C TYR A 93 -1.33 12.08 -1.22
N LEU A 94 -1.42 11.16 -0.25
CA LEU A 94 -2.35 11.30 0.89
C LEU A 94 -2.18 12.61 1.66
N PHE A 95 -0.95 13.09 1.79
CA PHE A 95 -0.60 14.33 2.50
C PHE A 95 0.05 15.38 1.56
N GLY A 96 -0.30 15.34 0.27
CA GLY A 96 0.20 16.25 -0.76
C GLY A 96 1.49 15.75 -1.38
N LYS A 97 2.64 15.97 -0.71
CA LYS A 97 3.93 15.38 -1.10
C LYS A 97 3.97 13.90 -0.69
N TRP A 98 4.68 13.08 -1.46
CA TRP A 98 4.91 11.67 -1.14
C TRP A 98 5.53 11.52 0.25
N SER A 99 5.05 10.55 1.01
CA SER A 99 5.49 10.27 2.38
C SER A 99 5.48 8.77 2.67
N ALA A 100 6.00 8.38 3.83
CA ALA A 100 5.93 7.00 4.29
C ALA A 100 4.50 6.46 4.38
N ALA A 101 3.48 7.30 4.62
CA ALA A 101 2.09 6.83 4.56
C ALA A 101 1.77 6.22 3.19
N ASP A 102 2.24 6.83 2.11
CA ASP A 102 2.03 6.36 0.75
C ASP A 102 2.78 5.04 0.47
N ALA A 103 3.99 4.90 1.02
CA ALA A 103 4.73 3.65 0.96
C ALA A 103 3.96 2.48 1.62
N PHE A 104 3.34 2.71 2.77
CA PHE A 104 2.57 1.68 3.48
C PHE A 104 1.25 1.31 2.80
N TYR A 105 0.63 2.26 2.10
CA TYR A 105 -0.60 2.02 1.34
C TYR A 105 -0.36 1.56 -0.09
N THR A 106 0.87 1.62 -0.62
CA THR A 106 1.21 1.09 -1.95
C THR A 106 0.82 -0.40 -2.11
N PRO A 107 1.13 -1.33 -1.17
CA PRO A 107 0.64 -2.70 -1.22
C PRO A 107 -0.90 -2.80 -1.18
N VAL A 108 -1.58 -1.86 -0.54
CA VAL A 108 -3.06 -1.83 -0.51
C VAL A 108 -3.59 -1.42 -1.89
N VAL A 109 -3.06 -0.34 -2.48
CA VAL A 109 -3.37 0.08 -3.86
C VAL A 109 -3.19 -1.08 -4.85
N THR A 110 -2.11 -1.86 -4.73
CA THR A 110 -1.90 -3.01 -5.62
C THR A 110 -2.97 -4.10 -5.47
N ARG A 111 -3.55 -4.29 -4.27
CA ARG A 111 -4.69 -5.22 -4.08
C ARG A 111 -5.92 -4.74 -4.82
N PHE A 112 -6.23 -3.45 -4.75
CA PHE A 112 -7.36 -2.87 -5.48
C PHE A 112 -7.23 -3.13 -6.99
N ARG A 113 -6.04 -2.91 -7.56
CA ARG A 113 -5.75 -3.22 -8.96
C ARG A 113 -5.82 -4.72 -9.27
N THR A 114 -5.22 -5.55 -8.43
CA THR A 114 -5.08 -6.99 -8.66
C THR A 114 -6.43 -7.70 -8.67
N TYR A 115 -7.34 -7.32 -7.76
CA TYR A 115 -8.64 -7.97 -7.59
C TYR A 115 -9.82 -7.16 -8.17
N GLY A 116 -9.53 -6.06 -8.87
CA GLY A 116 -10.57 -5.19 -9.44
C GLY A 116 -11.55 -4.66 -8.40
N LEU A 117 -11.06 -4.32 -7.20
CA LEU A 117 -11.90 -3.81 -6.12
C LEU A 117 -12.35 -2.37 -6.43
N PRO A 118 -13.57 -1.98 -6.04
CA PRO A 118 -14.10 -0.67 -6.38
C PRO A 118 -13.41 0.45 -5.59
N LEU A 119 -13.05 1.52 -6.31
CA LEU A 119 -12.68 2.83 -5.76
C LEU A 119 -13.37 3.93 -6.56
N THR A 120 -13.66 5.05 -5.90
CA THR A 120 -14.22 6.24 -6.55
C THR A 120 -13.57 7.52 -6.04
N GLY A 121 -13.75 8.63 -6.75
CA GLY A 121 -13.37 9.96 -6.27
C GLY A 121 -11.87 10.11 -6.01
N ALA A 122 -11.53 10.83 -4.94
CA ALA A 122 -10.14 11.15 -4.60
C ALA A 122 -9.32 9.90 -4.24
N ALA A 123 -9.95 8.88 -3.67
CA ALA A 123 -9.34 7.58 -3.42
C ALA A 123 -8.91 6.87 -4.72
N ALA A 124 -9.74 6.93 -5.77
CA ALA A 124 -9.39 6.38 -7.09
C ALA A 124 -8.26 7.18 -7.76
N GLU A 125 -8.31 8.51 -7.70
CA GLU A 125 -7.25 9.39 -8.21
C GLU A 125 -5.91 9.14 -7.52
N TYR A 126 -5.93 9.01 -6.19
CA TYR A 126 -4.77 8.65 -5.38
C TYR A 126 -4.20 7.28 -5.79
N SER A 127 -5.07 6.28 -5.93
CA SER A 127 -4.66 4.94 -6.37
C SER A 127 -3.97 4.99 -7.73
N THR A 128 -4.49 5.77 -8.69
CA THR A 128 -3.84 5.97 -9.99
C THR A 128 -2.47 6.62 -9.83
N ALA A 129 -2.36 7.68 -9.03
CA ALA A 129 -1.08 8.38 -8.83
C ALA A 129 0.01 7.47 -8.24
N ILE A 130 -0.34 6.56 -7.33
CA ILE A 130 0.61 5.56 -6.80
C ILE A 130 1.05 4.58 -7.88
N LEU A 131 0.12 4.13 -8.73
CA LEU A 131 0.43 3.17 -9.81
C LEU A 131 1.24 3.79 -10.95
N GLU A 132 1.22 5.11 -11.09
CA GLU A 132 2.01 5.87 -12.07
C GLU A 132 3.31 6.43 -11.49
N ASP A 133 3.54 6.26 -10.18
CA ASP A 133 4.73 6.77 -9.50
C ASP A 133 6.00 6.08 -10.02
N PRO A 134 7.07 6.83 -10.34
CA PRO A 134 8.31 6.25 -10.84
C PRO A 134 8.94 5.18 -9.94
N VAL A 135 8.81 5.32 -8.62
CA VAL A 135 9.33 4.33 -7.65
C VAL A 135 8.49 3.07 -7.71
N PHE A 136 7.17 3.19 -7.84
CA PHE A 136 6.29 2.04 -8.00
C PHE A 136 6.54 1.32 -9.33
N LEU A 137 6.70 2.06 -10.44
CA LEU A 137 6.98 1.47 -11.74
C LEU A 137 8.30 0.68 -11.76
N GLU A 138 9.34 1.19 -11.08
CA GLU A 138 10.58 0.45 -10.91
C GLU A 138 10.40 -0.79 -10.02
N LEU A 139 9.63 -0.69 -8.93
CA LEU A 139 9.28 -1.84 -8.09
C LEU A 139 8.51 -2.90 -8.89
N GLU A 140 7.56 -2.50 -9.73
CA GLU A 140 6.79 -3.40 -10.57
C GLU A 140 7.68 -4.14 -11.56
N LYS A 141 8.58 -3.42 -12.23
CA LYS A 141 9.59 -4.01 -13.12
C LYS A 141 10.50 -4.99 -12.40
N GLN A 142 10.91 -4.69 -11.17
CA GLN A 142 11.70 -5.61 -10.35
C GLN A 142 10.91 -6.87 -9.96
N ALA A 143 9.63 -6.70 -9.59
CA ALA A 143 8.73 -7.81 -9.29
C ALA A 143 8.53 -8.72 -10.52
N GLU A 144 8.40 -8.15 -11.72
CA GLU A 144 8.33 -8.90 -12.98
C GLU A 144 9.59 -9.73 -13.26
N ALA A 145 10.76 -9.20 -12.90
CA ALA A 145 12.04 -9.88 -13.08
C ALA A 145 12.32 -10.96 -12.02
N GLU A 146 11.48 -11.10 -10.98
CA GLU A 146 11.69 -12.10 -9.93
C GLU A 146 11.66 -13.53 -10.50
N PRO A 147 12.71 -14.35 -10.24
CA PRO A 147 12.83 -15.70 -10.78
C PRO A 147 11.95 -16.72 -10.04
N TRP A 148 10.90 -16.28 -9.36
CA TRP A 148 9.94 -17.12 -8.66
C TRP A 148 8.51 -16.68 -8.95
N TRP A 149 7.59 -17.63 -8.84
CA TRP A 149 6.16 -17.42 -8.95
C TRP A 149 5.48 -17.75 -7.63
N ILE A 150 4.34 -17.10 -7.39
CA ILE A 150 3.43 -17.37 -6.29
C ILE A 150 2.05 -17.61 -6.91
N LYS A 151 1.28 -18.54 -6.35
CA LYS A 151 -0.10 -18.78 -6.75
C LYS A 151 -0.96 -19.00 -5.51
N TYR A 152 -2.04 -18.24 -5.43
CA TYR A 152 -3.03 -18.37 -4.37
C TYR A 152 -4.18 -19.26 -4.87
N THR A 153 -4.51 -20.29 -4.10
CA THR A 153 -5.60 -21.24 -4.41
C THR A 153 -6.49 -21.41 -3.18
N ALA A 154 -7.65 -22.04 -3.33
CA ALA A 154 -8.51 -22.36 -2.20
C ALA A 154 -7.79 -23.20 -1.12
N ASP A 155 -6.82 -24.02 -1.52
CA ASP A 155 -6.02 -24.89 -0.63
C ASP A 155 -4.81 -24.18 -0.01
N GLY A 156 -4.61 -22.90 -0.32
CA GLY A 156 -3.55 -22.05 0.24
C GLY A 156 -2.57 -21.50 -0.81
N ARG A 157 -1.41 -21.04 -0.32
CA ARG A 157 -0.36 -20.43 -1.13
C ARG A 157 0.64 -21.48 -1.60
N SER A 158 0.89 -21.53 -2.90
CA SER A 158 2.00 -22.26 -3.51
C SER A 158 3.01 -21.29 -4.11
N SER A 159 4.28 -21.66 -4.11
CA SER A 159 5.34 -20.86 -4.72
C SER A 159 6.47 -21.75 -5.22
N GLY A 160 7.21 -21.30 -6.21
CA GLY A 160 8.37 -22.00 -6.73
C GLY A 160 9.26 -21.09 -7.55
N TYR A 161 10.43 -21.60 -7.95
CA TYR A 161 11.34 -20.88 -8.84
C TYR A 161 11.03 -21.23 -10.30
N LEU A 162 11.16 -20.23 -11.18
CA LEU A 162 11.25 -20.47 -12.61
C LEU A 162 12.50 -21.31 -12.86
N LYS A 163 12.38 -22.39 -13.65
CA LYS A 163 13.55 -23.17 -14.05
C LYS A 163 14.43 -22.25 -14.91
N PRO A 164 15.77 -22.22 -14.71
CA PRO A 164 16.66 -21.55 -15.64
C PRO A 164 16.38 -22.08 -17.05
N GLU A 165 16.27 -21.19 -18.03
CA GLU A 165 16.29 -21.61 -19.43
C GLU A 165 17.62 -22.35 -19.65
N GLY A 166 17.52 -23.64 -20.02
CA GLY A 166 18.66 -24.52 -20.23
C GLY A 166 19.44 -24.21 -21.49
#